data_AF-A0A382U476-F1
#
_entry.id   AF-A0A382U476-F1
#
_cell.length_a   1.000
_cell.length_b   1.000
_cell.length_c   1.000
_cell.angle_alpha   90.00
_cell.angle_beta   90.00
_cell.angle_gamma   90.00
#
_symmetry.space_group_name_H-M   'P 1'
#
loop_
_entity.id
_entity.type
_entity.pdbx_description
1 polymer ?
#
loop_
_entity_poly.entity_id
_entity_poly.type
_entity_poly.pdbx_seq_one_letter_code
_entity_poly.pdbx_strand_id
1 'polypeptide(L)' 'VLALGQPPVSFDLIDRLLVLVEASGMSPILVLNKLDLDGAPAVASDFEGLYEGIGYKTLSVSAVSGDGLESLHSEI' A
#
# COMPACT_ATOMS: atom_id res chain seq x y z
N VAL A 1 3.09 2.36 -5.16
CA VAL A 1 3.28 3.00 -3.84
C VAL A 1 2.22 4.06 -3.66
N LEU A 2 1.53 4.05 -2.52
CA LEU A 2 0.44 4.97 -2.16
C LEU A 2 0.87 5.81 -0.96
N ALA A 3 0.37 7.03 -0.83
CA ALA A 3 0.62 7.89 0.32
C ALA A 3 -0.64 7.96 1.20
N LEU A 4 -0.53 7.58 2.47
CA LEU A 4 -1.59 7.76 3.45
C LEU A 4 -1.65 9.26 3.81
N GLY A 5 -2.85 9.85 3.81
CA GLY A 5 -3.09 11.23 4.22
C GLY A 5 -2.91 12.30 3.13
N GLN A 6 -1.69 12.52 2.61
CA GLN A 6 -1.42 13.64 1.69
C GLN A 6 -0.59 13.24 0.45
N PRO A 7 -1.12 13.35 -0.79
CA PRO A 7 -2.52 13.62 -1.14
C PRO A 7 -3.45 12.47 -0.70
N PRO A 8 -4.77 12.71 -0.57
CA PRO A 8 -5.72 11.65 -0.26
C PRO A 8 -5.70 10.59 -1.36
N VAL A 9 -5.48 9.34 -0.99
CA VAL A 9 -5.50 8.23 -1.93
C VAL A 9 -6.94 7.97 -2.38
N SER A 10 -7.13 7.74 -3.68
CA SER A 10 -8.45 7.42 -4.25
C SER A 10 -8.52 5.94 -4.57
N PHE A 11 -9.55 5.25 -4.09
CA PHE A 11 -9.79 3.82 -4.39
C PHE A 11 -9.87 3.55 -5.90
N ASP A 12 -10.50 4.45 -6.68
CA ASP A 12 -10.57 4.34 -8.15
C ASP A 12 -9.17 4.26 -8.80
N LEU A 13 -8.20 5.01 -8.28
CA LEU A 13 -6.84 4.98 -8.80
C LEU A 13 -6.17 3.65 -8.46
N ILE A 14 -6.40 3.12 -7.27
CA ILE A 14 -5.82 1.85 -6.82
C ILE A 14 -6.36 0.70 -7.67
N ASP A 15 -7.67 0.63 -7.85
CA ASP A 15 -8.31 -0.43 -8.62
C ASP A 15 -7.85 -0.41 -10.08
N ARG A 16 -7.71 0.79 -10.67
CA ARG A 16 -7.16 0.92 -12.03
C ARG A 16 -5.72 0.45 -12.13
N LEU A 17 -4.87 0.78 -11.15
CA LEU A 17 -3.48 0.32 -11.13
C LEU A 17 -3.40 -1.20 -10.96
N LEU A 18 -4.22 -1.79 -10.07
CA LEU A 18 -4.28 -3.24 -9.89
C LEU A 18 -4.68 -3.94 -11.19
N VAL A 19 -5.71 -3.44 -11.88
CA VAL A 19 -6.14 -3.98 -13.17
C VAL A 19 -5.03 -3.90 -14.22
N LEU A 20 -4.26 -2.80 -14.26
CA LEU A 20 -3.14 -2.65 -15.21
C LEU A 20 -2.01 -3.65 -14.94
N VAL A 21 -1.68 -3.90 -13.68
CA VAL A 21 -0.62 -4.83 -13.29
C VAL A 21 -1.04 -6.28 -13.57
N GLU A 22 -2.26 -6.65 -13.18
CA GLU A 22 -2.86 -7.96 -13.48
C GLU A 22 -2.97 -8.21 -14.99
N ALA A 23 -3.38 -7.20 -15.77
CA ALA A 23 -3.43 -7.28 -17.23
C ALA A 23 -2.04 -7.47 -17.86
N SER A 24 -0.98 -7.09 -17.15
CA SER A 24 0.42 -7.32 -17.56
C SER A 24 0.94 -8.70 -17.14
N GLY A 25 0.14 -9.51 -16.46
CA GLY A 25 0.50 -10.85 -15.96
C GLY A 25 1.45 -10.83 -14.75
N MET A 26 1.54 -9.70 -14.05
CA MET A 26 2.35 -9.54 -12.84
C MET A 26 1.45 -9.50 -11.61
N SER A 27 1.97 -9.95 -10.47
CA SER A 27 1.25 -9.86 -9.20
C SER A 27 1.55 -8.51 -8.52
N PRO A 28 0.55 -7.64 -8.30
CA PRO A 28 0.78 -6.35 -7.66
C PRO A 28 1.07 -6.48 -6.16
N ILE A 29 1.98 -5.64 -5.66
CA ILE A 29 2.22 -5.43 -4.23
C ILE A 29 1.83 -4.00 -3.87
N LEU A 30 0.93 -3.86 -2.90
CA LEU A 30 0.41 -2.57 -2.48
C LEU A 30 1.26 -1.99 -1.35
N VAL A 31 2.13 -1.03 -1.67
CA VAL A 31 2.97 -0.36 -0.66
C VAL A 31 2.26 0.89 -0.14
N LEU A 32 1.84 0.88 1.12
CA LEU A 32 1.20 1.98 1.85
C LEU A 32 2.28 2.79 2.58
N ASN A 33 2.63 3.95 2.02
CA ASN A 33 3.64 4.84 2.58
C ASN A 33 3.00 5.92 3.47
N LYS A 34 3.82 6.55 4.33
CA LYS A 34 3.45 7.62 5.28
C LYS A 34 2.68 7.15 6.51
N LEU A 35 3.04 5.98 7.04
CA LEU A 35 2.54 5.48 8.32
C LEU A 35 2.77 6.44 9.51
N ASP A 36 3.69 7.40 9.37
CA ASP A 36 4.04 8.41 10.37
C ASP A 36 2.98 9.49 10.60
N LEU A 37 1.97 9.62 9.73
CA LEU A 37 0.91 10.63 9.89
C LEU A 37 -0.15 10.19 10.91
N ASP A 38 -0.68 11.16 11.66
CA ASP A 38 -1.74 10.91 12.64
C ASP A 38 -3.00 10.36 11.94
N GLY A 39 -3.50 9.22 12.42
CA GLY A 39 -4.59 8.46 11.80
C GLY A 39 -4.19 7.55 10.63
N ALA A 40 -2.95 7.63 10.12
CA ALA A 40 -2.47 6.74 9.06
C ALA A 40 -2.43 5.25 9.46
N PRO A 41 -2.08 4.86 10.70
CA PRO A 41 -2.09 3.44 11.10
C PRO A 41 -3.48 2.79 11.03
N ALA A 42 -4.54 3.54 11.38
CA ALA A 42 -5.90 3.04 11.27
C ALA A 42 -6.29 2.82 9.80
N VAL A 43 -6.01 3.83 8.95
CA VAL A 43 -6.25 3.72 7.51
C VAL A 43 -5.41 2.59 6.90
N ALA A 44 -4.15 2.43 7.29
CA ALA A 44 -3.30 1.33 6.83
C ALA A 44 -3.95 -0.01 7.14
N SER A 45 -4.40 -0.22 8.39
CA SER A 45 -5.04 -1.46 8.81
C SER A 45 -6.37 -1.74 8.06
N ASP A 46 -7.18 -0.71 7.78
CA ASP A 46 -8.38 -0.86 6.96
C ASP A 46 -8.04 -1.29 5.52
N PHE A 47 -7.01 -0.69 4.93
CA PHE A 47 -6.54 -1.04 3.59
C PHE A 47 -5.92 -2.45 3.54
N GLU A 48 -5.07 -2.80 4.51
CA GLU A 48 -4.51 -4.14 4.64
C GLU A 48 -5.62 -5.18 4.72
N GLY A 49 -6.60 -4.99 5.61
CA GLY A 49 -7.74 -5.91 5.73
C GLY A 49 -8.57 -6.05 4.43
N LEU A 50 -8.82 -4.95 3.72
CA LEU A 50 -9.59 -4.97 2.48
C LEU A 50 -8.83 -5.68 1.35
N TYR A 51 -7.56 -5.34 1.15
CA TYR A 51 -6.77 -5.82 0.01
C TYR A 51 -6.13 -7.21 0.28
N GLU A 52 -5.73 -7.53 1.50
CA GLU A 52 -5.31 -8.90 1.87
C GLU A 52 -6.50 -9.86 1.82
N GLY A 53 -7.71 -9.42 2.20
CA GLY A 53 -8.92 -10.24 2.13
C GLY A 53 -9.28 -10.69 0.71
N ILE A 54 -8.84 -9.94 -0.31
CA ILE A 54 -8.99 -10.29 -1.73
C ILE A 54 -7.72 -10.94 -2.32
N GLY A 55 -6.71 -11.21 -1.50
CA GLY A 55 -5.50 -11.95 -1.88
C GLY A 55 -4.35 -11.11 -2.41
N TYR A 56 -4.42 -9.78 -2.33
CA TYR A 56 -3.29 -8.91 -2.66
C TYR A 56 -2.36 -8.75 -1.47
N LYS A 57 -1.05 -8.69 -1.75
CA LYS A 57 -0.06 -8.39 -0.73
C LYS A 57 -0.04 -6.89 -0.44
N THR A 58 -0.07 -6.54 0.84
CA THR A 58 0.04 -5.15 1.32
C THR A 58 1.29 -5.00 2.19
N LEU A 59 2.00 -3.89 2.03
CA LEU A 59 3.17 -3.55 2.84
C LEU A 59 3.03 -2.11 3.34
N SER A 60 2.94 -1.96 4.64
CA SER A 60 2.90 -0.64 5.28
C SER A 60 4.30 -0.17 5.63
N VAL A 61 4.67 1.03 5.17
CA VAL A 61 6.00 1.62 5.33
C VAL A 61 5.92 3.10 5.71
N SER A 62 6.95 3.59 6.39
CA SER A 62 7.21 5.03 6.54
C SER A 62 8.57 5.35 5.95
N ALA A 63 8.57 6.02 4.80
CA ALA A 63 9.81 6.52 4.20
C ALA A 63 10.53 7.57 5.07
N VAL A 64 9.82 8.23 5.99
CA VAL A 64 10.38 9.26 6.89
C VAL A 64 11.02 8.62 8.12
N SER A 65 10.31 7.70 8.77
CA SER A 65 10.79 7.01 9.97
C SER A 65 11.73 5.84 9.66
N GLY A 66 11.72 5.36 8.41
CA GLY A 66 12.43 4.15 7.98
C GLY A 66 11.69 2.85 8.27
N ASP A 67 10.52 2.93 8.88
CA ASP A 67 9.71 1.78 9.30
C ASP A 67 9.18 0.99 8.09
N GLY A 68 9.25 -0.34 8.12
CA GLY A 68 8.80 -1.22 7.03
C GLY A 68 9.67 -1.23 5.76
N LEU A 69 10.72 -0.39 5.67
CA LEU A 69 11.63 -0.37 4.51
C LEU A 69 12.46 -1.66 4.39
N GLU A 70 12.82 -2.30 5.50
CA GLU A 70 13.52 -3.59 5.48
C GLU A 70 12.64 -4.70 4.89
N SER A 71 11.36 -4.75 5.29
CA SER A 71 10.39 -5.70 4.74
C SER A 71 10.17 -5.46 3.24
N LEU A 72 10.14 -4.20 2.81
CA LEU A 72 10.10 -3.86 1.39
C LEU A 72 11.36 -4.38 0.68
N HIS A 73 12.56 -4.12 1.21
CA HIS A 73 13.83 -4.54 0.60
C HIS A 73 13.97 -6.06 0.48
N SER A 74 13.32 -6.84 1.34
CA SER A 74 13.33 -8.29 1.26
C SER A 74 12.39 -8.88 0.17
N GLU A 75 11.44 -8.10 -0.35
CA GLU A 75 10.45 -8.55 -1.35
C GLU A 75 10.76 -8.07 -2.79
N ILE A 76 11.71 -7.16 -2.98
CA ILE A 76 12.20 -6.64 -4.28
C ILE A 76 13.59 -7.20 -4.62
#